data_AF-A0A947CB86-F1
#
_entry.id   AF-A0A947CB86-F1
#
_cell.length_a   1.000
_cell.length_b   1.000
_cell.length_c   1.000
_cell.angle_alpha   90.00
_cell.angle_beta   90.00
_cell.angle_gamma   90.00
#
_symmetry.space_group_name_H-M   'P 1'
#
loop_
_entity.id
_entity.type
_entity.pdbx_description
1 polymer ?
#
loop_
_entity_poly.entity_id
_entity_poly.type
_entity_poly.pdbx_seq_one_letter_code
_entity_poly.pdbx_strand_id
1 'polypeptide(L)'
;MSRTGWRSMLASAVAAATFASQVWAQEAPRTDYYVYVAAESQDEVALVRFGPDGAEVVRAIEASLNPTDMDGPHGIAVSPDGSNWYVSIAHGLPFGQIQKFSTGQDRKLGAAEVGLFPATMAVTPGGLMFVANFNLHGDPVPSSVSVVETGAMAEIGKIATCAMPHGSRLSPDARRHYSVCMMDDQLVEIDVRMLEVSRRLYLAPGAERDLPPQTTESLDIVGNRPGAGGEARCGPTWVQPSPDGGRAWIACNKNREILEGDLEAWEVIRRFPTGAGPYNLEVTPDGAT
;
A
#
# COMPACT_ATOMS: atom_id res chain seq x y z
N MET A 1 76.50 -1.60 38.66
CA MET A 1 75.74 -0.91 37.60
C MET A 1 75.40 -1.92 36.51
N SER A 2 74.15 -2.39 36.45
CA SER A 2 73.49 -2.74 35.18
C SER A 2 71.98 -2.74 35.45
N ARG A 3 71.23 -2.01 34.62
CA ARG A 3 69.77 -1.90 34.67
C ARG A 3 69.18 -2.97 33.76
N THR A 4 68.19 -3.70 34.25
CA THR A 4 67.24 -4.47 33.44
C THR A 4 65.84 -3.99 33.81
N GLY A 5 65.13 -3.43 32.82
CA GLY A 5 63.78 -2.91 32.97
C GLY A 5 62.73 -3.98 32.73
N TRP A 6 61.59 -3.85 33.41
CA TRP A 6 60.36 -4.57 33.10
C TRP A 6 59.27 -3.58 32.72
N ARG A 7 58.59 -3.90 31.60
CA ARG A 7 57.45 -3.17 31.04
C ARG A 7 56.18 -3.57 31.78
N SER A 8 55.45 -2.59 32.29
CA SER A 8 54.10 -2.75 32.84
C SER A 8 53.07 -2.84 31.71
N MET A 9 52.33 -3.95 31.62
CA MET A 9 51.10 -4.05 30.83
C MET A 9 49.92 -3.58 31.69
N LEU A 10 49.24 -2.52 31.27
CA LEU A 10 47.93 -2.12 31.79
C LEU A 10 46.86 -2.86 30.99
N ALA A 11 46.08 -3.71 31.66
CA ALA A 11 44.88 -4.32 31.11
C ALA A 11 43.71 -3.35 31.28
N SER A 12 43.19 -2.79 30.19
CA SER A 12 41.95 -2.03 30.19
C SER A 12 40.77 -2.98 30.18
N ALA A 13 39.99 -3.01 31.26
CA ALA A 13 38.71 -3.70 31.30
C ALA A 13 37.67 -2.85 30.56
N VAL A 14 37.18 -3.34 29.41
CA VAL A 14 36.01 -2.77 28.72
C VAL A 14 34.77 -3.38 29.37
N ALA A 15 34.00 -2.56 30.09
CA ALA A 15 32.68 -2.94 30.57
C ALA A 15 31.72 -2.98 29.36
N ALA A 16 31.32 -4.18 28.95
CA ALA A 16 30.27 -4.35 27.95
C ALA A 16 28.92 -3.97 28.58
N ALA A 17 28.38 -2.81 28.21
CA ALA A 17 27.00 -2.47 28.50
C ALA A 17 26.09 -3.32 27.60
N THR A 18 25.50 -4.36 28.17
CA THR A 18 24.42 -5.11 27.53
C THR A 18 23.17 -4.23 27.49
N PHE A 19 22.89 -3.65 26.33
CA PHE A 19 21.57 -3.08 26.06
C PHE A 19 20.59 -4.24 25.93
N ALA A 20 19.80 -4.49 26.98
CA ALA A 20 18.64 -5.36 26.88
C ALA A 20 17.63 -4.65 25.97
N SER A 21 17.34 -5.24 24.81
CA SER A 21 16.21 -4.85 23.99
C SER A 21 14.94 -5.02 24.83
N GLN A 22 14.31 -3.91 25.21
CA GLN A 22 12.98 -3.94 25.79
C GLN A 22 12.03 -4.38 24.69
N VAL A 23 11.74 -5.67 24.64
CA VAL A 23 10.59 -6.18 23.89
C VAL A 23 9.36 -5.71 24.66
N TRP A 24 8.73 -4.65 24.19
CA TRP A 24 7.39 -4.32 24.66
C TRP A 24 6.48 -5.43 24.18
N ALA A 25 6.04 -6.28 25.10
CA ALA A 25 4.94 -7.20 24.82
C ALA A 25 3.73 -6.33 24.48
N GLN A 26 3.29 -6.40 23.22
CA GLN A 26 2.08 -5.74 22.79
C GLN A 26 0.93 -6.26 23.66
N GLU A 27 0.22 -5.36 24.35
CA GLU A 27 -0.86 -5.75 25.25
C GLU A 27 -1.90 -6.55 24.47
N ALA A 28 -2.37 -7.68 25.02
CA ALA A 28 -3.37 -8.50 24.35
C ALA A 28 -4.62 -7.65 24.08
N PRO A 29 -5.26 -7.80 22.91
CA PRO A 29 -6.47 -7.06 22.58
C PRO A 29 -7.54 -7.29 23.65
N ARG A 30 -8.20 -6.23 24.10
CA ARG A 30 -9.25 -6.28 25.14
C ARG A 30 -10.65 -6.50 24.56
N THR A 31 -10.78 -6.47 23.25
CA THR A 31 -12.03 -6.59 22.50
C THR A 31 -11.82 -7.46 21.28
N ASP A 32 -12.89 -8.04 20.76
CA ASP A 32 -12.86 -8.71 19.46
C ASP A 32 -12.84 -7.68 18.32
N TYR A 33 -11.92 -7.91 17.38
CA TYR A 33 -11.81 -7.25 16.09
C TYR A 33 -12.17 -8.24 15.00
N TYR A 34 -12.75 -7.74 13.91
CA TYR A 34 -13.08 -8.55 12.75
C TYR A 34 -12.30 -8.03 11.55
N VAL A 35 -11.57 -8.92 10.91
CA VAL A 35 -10.69 -8.62 9.78
C VAL A 35 -11.10 -9.48 8.61
N TYR A 36 -11.37 -8.85 7.47
CA TYR A 36 -11.54 -9.56 6.20
C TYR A 36 -10.17 -9.76 5.54
N VAL A 37 -9.90 -10.98 5.09
CA VAL A 37 -8.63 -11.37 4.48
C VAL A 37 -8.91 -12.04 3.15
N ALA A 38 -8.44 -11.45 2.04
CA ALA A 38 -8.54 -12.05 0.72
C ALA A 38 -7.55 -13.21 0.58
N ALA A 39 -8.05 -14.37 0.16
CA ALA A 39 -7.25 -15.53 -0.19
C ALA A 39 -7.25 -15.69 -1.72
N GLU A 40 -6.30 -15.01 -2.37
CA GLU A 40 -6.26 -14.86 -3.84
C GLU A 40 -6.29 -16.20 -4.58
N SER A 41 -5.56 -17.21 -4.12
CA SER A 41 -5.52 -18.53 -4.79
C SER A 41 -6.67 -19.47 -4.44
N GLN A 42 -7.62 -19.03 -3.62
CA GLN A 42 -8.79 -19.83 -3.21
C GLN A 42 -10.12 -19.18 -3.62
N ASP A 43 -10.09 -17.98 -4.21
CA ASP A 43 -11.28 -17.18 -4.52
C ASP A 43 -12.23 -16.98 -3.34
N GLU A 44 -11.64 -16.86 -2.15
CA GLU A 44 -12.35 -16.69 -0.90
C GLU A 44 -11.89 -15.45 -0.15
N VAL A 45 -12.79 -14.92 0.67
CA VAL A 45 -12.48 -13.93 1.70
C VAL A 45 -12.77 -14.57 3.06
N ALA A 46 -11.74 -14.70 3.89
CA ALA A 46 -11.89 -15.16 5.26
C ALA A 46 -12.28 -14.00 6.17
N LEU A 47 -13.30 -14.19 7.01
CA LEU A 47 -13.58 -13.32 8.15
C LEU A 47 -12.87 -13.91 9.37
N VAL A 48 -11.91 -13.16 9.91
CA VAL A 48 -11.10 -13.55 11.06
C VAL A 48 -11.55 -12.73 12.27
N ARG A 49 -11.94 -13.41 13.36
CA ARG A 49 -12.07 -12.79 14.69
C ARG A 49 -10.69 -12.76 15.33
N PHE A 50 -10.26 -11.60 15.81
CA PHE A 50 -9.02 -11.45 16.58
C PHE A 50 -9.34 -10.72 17.89
N GLY A 51 -9.09 -11.35 19.02
CA GLY A 51 -9.45 -10.81 20.33
C GLY A 51 -8.67 -11.43 21.49
N PRO A 52 -9.14 -11.27 22.73
CA PRO A 52 -8.44 -11.76 23.93
C PRO A 52 -8.07 -13.25 23.87
N ASP A 53 -8.89 -14.05 23.17
CA ASP A 53 -8.73 -15.50 23.01
C ASP A 53 -7.87 -15.90 21.80
N GLY A 54 -7.27 -14.92 21.10
CA GLY A 54 -6.47 -15.13 19.90
C GLY A 54 -7.23 -14.89 18.58
N ALA A 55 -6.76 -15.52 17.50
CA ALA A 55 -7.32 -15.38 16.16
C ALA A 55 -8.05 -16.66 15.71
N GLU A 56 -9.22 -16.52 15.12
CA GLU A 56 -10.05 -17.61 14.61
C GLU A 56 -10.71 -17.21 13.27
N VAL A 57 -10.66 -18.09 12.27
CA VAL A 57 -11.45 -17.93 11.05
C VAL A 57 -12.90 -18.30 11.37
N VAL A 58 -13.80 -17.32 11.39
CA VAL A 58 -15.21 -17.52 11.74
C VAL A 58 -16.12 -17.71 10.53
N ARG A 59 -15.64 -17.34 9.33
CA ARG A 59 -16.36 -17.53 8.06
C ARG A 59 -15.39 -17.57 6.89
N ALA A 60 -15.69 -18.38 5.88
CA ALA A 60 -15.12 -18.31 4.54
C ALA A 60 -16.22 -17.86 3.58
N ILE A 61 -15.95 -16.83 2.79
CA ILE A 61 -16.93 -16.17 1.91
C ILE A 61 -16.43 -16.31 0.47
N GLU A 62 -17.19 -16.98 -0.37
CA GLU A 62 -16.86 -17.16 -1.78
C GLU A 62 -16.93 -15.81 -2.52
N ALA A 63 -15.83 -15.45 -3.19
CA ALA A 63 -15.70 -14.26 -4.02
C ALA A 63 -15.59 -14.59 -5.52
N SER A 64 -15.62 -15.88 -5.89
CA SER A 64 -15.53 -16.34 -7.27
C SER A 64 -16.66 -15.77 -8.16
N LEU A 65 -16.29 -15.40 -9.38
CA LEU A 65 -17.16 -15.11 -10.51
C LEU A 65 -17.31 -16.32 -11.43
N ASN A 66 -16.27 -17.14 -11.55
CA ASN A 66 -16.25 -18.29 -12.43
C ASN A 66 -15.72 -19.53 -11.68
N PRO A 67 -16.54 -20.58 -11.46
CA PRO A 67 -16.10 -21.78 -10.74
C PRO A 67 -15.05 -22.61 -11.50
N THR A 68 -14.67 -22.22 -12.73
CA THR A 68 -13.70 -22.92 -13.57
C THR A 68 -12.40 -22.15 -13.80
N ASP A 69 -12.28 -20.93 -13.27
CA ASP A 69 -11.07 -20.13 -13.34
C ASP A 69 -10.73 -19.58 -11.95
N MET A 70 -9.48 -19.16 -11.74
CA MET A 70 -9.12 -18.45 -10.51
C MET A 70 -9.35 -16.95 -10.73
N ASP A 71 -10.27 -16.37 -9.98
CA ASP A 71 -10.69 -14.97 -10.11
C ASP A 71 -9.75 -14.00 -9.35
N GLY A 72 -9.03 -14.48 -8.34
CA GLY A 72 -8.02 -13.73 -7.61
C GLY A 72 -8.56 -12.51 -6.86
N PRO A 73 -9.33 -12.70 -5.77
CA PRO A 73 -9.65 -11.63 -4.85
C PRO A 73 -8.37 -11.06 -4.25
N HIS A 74 -8.20 -9.74 -4.29
CA HIS A 74 -6.92 -9.12 -3.98
C HIS A 74 -7.03 -8.02 -2.90
N GLY A 75 -7.61 -6.87 -3.23
CA GLY A 75 -7.77 -5.74 -2.31
C GLY A 75 -9.11 -5.76 -1.61
N ILE A 76 -9.14 -5.41 -0.32
CA ILE A 76 -10.38 -5.27 0.46
C ILE A 76 -10.49 -3.85 1.02
N ALA A 77 -11.70 -3.30 1.01
CA ALA A 77 -12.05 -2.08 1.73
C ALA A 77 -13.42 -2.21 2.40
N VAL A 78 -13.62 -1.47 3.50
CA VAL A 78 -14.90 -1.35 4.19
C VAL A 78 -15.43 0.07 4.00
N SER A 79 -16.74 0.24 3.83
CA SER A 79 -17.35 1.56 3.74
C SER A 79 -17.14 2.34 5.05
N PRO A 80 -17.03 3.68 5.01
CA PRO A 80 -16.78 4.48 6.22
C PRO A 80 -17.86 4.35 7.32
N ASP A 81 -19.10 4.01 6.93
CA ASP A 81 -20.20 3.73 7.85
C ASP A 81 -20.23 2.27 8.35
N GLY A 82 -19.30 1.43 7.88
CA GLY A 82 -19.18 0.01 8.22
C GLY A 82 -20.26 -0.88 7.61
N SER A 83 -21.21 -0.35 6.83
CA SER A 83 -22.38 -1.12 6.39
C SER A 83 -22.09 -2.11 5.25
N ASN A 84 -21.02 -1.87 4.48
CA ASN A 84 -20.62 -2.71 3.35
C ASN A 84 -19.11 -2.96 3.36
N TRP A 85 -18.69 -4.07 2.75
CA TRP A 85 -17.31 -4.29 2.35
C TRP A 85 -17.22 -4.60 0.87
N TYR A 86 -16.02 -4.42 0.33
CA TYR A 86 -15.72 -4.52 -1.08
C TYR A 86 -14.45 -5.33 -1.28
N VAL A 87 -14.41 -6.09 -2.38
CA VAL A 87 -13.23 -6.83 -2.79
C VAL A 87 -12.97 -6.63 -4.27
N SER A 88 -11.70 -6.42 -4.64
CA SER A 88 -11.28 -6.39 -6.03
C SER A 88 -11.00 -7.80 -6.50
N ILE A 89 -11.46 -8.08 -7.72
CA ILE A 89 -11.25 -9.33 -8.42
C ILE A 89 -10.27 -9.04 -9.55
N ALA A 90 -9.02 -9.47 -9.36
CA ALA A 90 -7.91 -9.10 -10.23
C ALA A 90 -8.00 -9.81 -11.59
N HIS A 91 -8.49 -11.06 -11.60
CA HIS A 91 -8.62 -11.89 -12.78
C HIS A 91 -10.08 -11.93 -13.23
N GLY A 92 -10.30 -11.51 -14.47
CA GLY A 92 -11.60 -11.43 -15.11
C GLY A 92 -11.40 -10.85 -16.51
N LEU A 93 -11.69 -11.63 -17.54
CA LEU A 93 -11.58 -11.18 -18.93
C LEU A 93 -12.98 -10.83 -19.44
N PRO A 94 -13.24 -9.60 -19.95
CA PRO A 94 -12.26 -8.61 -20.43
C PRO A 94 -11.94 -7.44 -19.45
N PHE A 95 -12.55 -7.36 -18.26
CA PHE A 95 -12.36 -6.27 -17.29
C PHE A 95 -12.18 -6.78 -15.87
N GLY A 96 -11.44 -6.03 -15.05
CA GLY A 96 -11.43 -6.25 -13.61
C GLY A 96 -12.75 -5.81 -12.97
N GLN A 97 -13.03 -6.31 -11.77
CA GLN A 97 -14.30 -6.04 -11.08
C GLN A 97 -14.10 -5.70 -9.60
N ILE A 98 -14.95 -4.83 -9.07
CA ILE A 98 -15.17 -4.68 -7.62
C ILE A 98 -16.50 -5.32 -7.25
N GLN A 99 -16.49 -6.25 -6.30
CA GLN A 99 -17.70 -6.82 -5.72
C GLN A 99 -18.04 -6.12 -4.40
N LYS A 100 -19.33 -5.87 -4.16
CA LYS A 100 -19.87 -5.28 -2.92
C LYS A 100 -20.65 -6.31 -2.13
N PHE A 101 -20.45 -6.34 -0.82
CA PHE A 101 -21.14 -7.21 0.12
C PHE A 101 -21.66 -6.42 1.32
N SER A 102 -22.75 -6.89 1.94
CA SER A 102 -23.20 -6.34 3.22
C SER A 102 -22.32 -6.82 4.37
N THR A 103 -21.94 -5.93 5.28
CA THR A 103 -21.17 -6.32 6.48
C THR A 103 -22.04 -7.17 7.43
N GLY A 104 -21.43 -8.18 8.04
CA GLY A 104 -22.06 -9.08 9.03
C GLY A 104 -22.89 -10.20 8.41
N GLN A 105 -23.70 -9.90 7.41
CA GLN A 105 -24.42 -10.92 6.62
C GLN A 105 -23.58 -11.49 5.47
N ASP A 106 -22.58 -10.74 4.99
CA ASP A 106 -21.70 -11.10 3.87
C ASP A 106 -22.47 -11.51 2.60
N ARG A 107 -23.59 -10.82 2.33
CA ARG A 107 -24.39 -11.06 1.14
C ARG A 107 -23.91 -10.16 0.01
N LYS A 108 -23.60 -10.72 -1.16
CA LYS A 108 -23.28 -9.95 -2.37
C LYS A 108 -24.46 -9.03 -2.73
N LEU A 109 -24.17 -7.74 -2.89
CA LEU A 109 -25.14 -6.69 -3.17
C LEU A 109 -25.05 -6.15 -4.60
N GLY A 110 -23.89 -6.30 -5.23
CA GLY A 110 -23.65 -5.81 -6.59
C GLY A 110 -22.18 -5.85 -6.96
N ALA A 111 -21.87 -5.39 -8.16
CA ALA A 111 -20.51 -5.28 -8.65
C ALA A 111 -20.35 -4.15 -9.67
N ALA A 112 -19.14 -3.62 -9.80
CA ALA A 112 -18.76 -2.61 -10.78
C ALA A 112 -17.59 -3.12 -11.62
N GLU A 113 -17.65 -2.95 -12.94
CA GLU A 113 -16.49 -3.14 -13.82
C GLU A 113 -15.53 -1.96 -13.69
N VAL A 114 -14.23 -2.25 -13.71
CA VAL A 114 -13.13 -1.27 -13.58
C VAL A 114 -12.00 -1.61 -14.55
N GLY A 115 -10.85 -0.93 -14.43
CA GLY A 115 -9.67 -1.27 -15.22
C GLY A 115 -9.14 -2.69 -14.94
N LEU A 116 -8.15 -3.11 -15.72
CA LEU A 116 -7.54 -4.44 -15.60
C LEU A 116 -6.74 -4.56 -14.29
N PHE A 117 -6.79 -5.74 -13.66
CA PHE A 117 -6.07 -6.08 -12.44
C PHE A 117 -6.26 -5.06 -11.29
N PRO A 118 -7.51 -4.78 -10.86
CA PRO A 118 -7.76 -3.88 -9.75
C PRO A 118 -7.09 -4.43 -8.48
N ALA A 119 -6.12 -3.69 -7.96
CA ALA A 119 -5.26 -4.13 -6.87
C ALA A 119 -5.77 -3.66 -5.52
N THR A 120 -5.75 -2.36 -5.25
CA THR A 120 -6.20 -1.79 -3.98
C THR A 120 -7.26 -0.73 -4.19
N MET A 121 -8.03 -0.43 -3.14
CA MET A 121 -9.05 0.59 -3.18
C MET A 121 -9.21 1.32 -1.86
N ALA A 122 -9.78 2.52 -1.91
CA ALA A 122 -10.18 3.29 -0.74
C ALA A 122 -11.51 4.00 -0.99
N VAL A 123 -12.37 4.06 0.04
CA VAL A 123 -13.73 4.62 -0.05
C VAL A 123 -13.82 5.91 0.75
N THR A 124 -14.25 6.98 0.09
CA THR A 124 -14.53 8.29 0.72
C THR A 124 -15.82 8.24 1.53
N PRO A 125 -16.00 9.10 2.56
CA PRO A 125 -17.26 9.22 3.29
C PRO A 125 -18.48 9.55 2.41
N GLY A 126 -18.25 10.23 1.27
CA GLY A 126 -19.29 10.56 0.29
C GLY A 126 -19.68 9.42 -0.64
N GLY A 127 -19.07 8.24 -0.52
CA GLY A 127 -19.43 7.06 -1.32
C GLY A 127 -18.72 6.94 -2.67
N LEU A 128 -17.68 7.75 -2.93
CA LEU A 128 -16.75 7.52 -4.05
C LEU A 128 -15.64 6.57 -3.63
N MET A 129 -15.32 5.61 -4.48
CA MET A 129 -14.21 4.67 -4.31
C MET A 129 -13.15 4.90 -5.39
N PHE A 130 -11.89 4.92 -4.98
CA PHE A 130 -10.74 5.02 -5.89
C PHE A 130 -10.05 3.66 -5.94
N VAL A 131 -9.87 3.10 -7.13
CA VAL A 131 -9.35 1.74 -7.36
C VAL A 131 -8.10 1.81 -8.23
N ALA A 132 -6.97 1.36 -7.72
CA ALA A 132 -5.73 1.28 -8.49
C ALA A 132 -5.76 0.08 -9.44
N ASN A 133 -5.65 0.32 -10.76
CA ASN A 133 -5.67 -0.73 -11.77
C ASN A 133 -4.24 -1.15 -12.12
N PHE A 134 -3.75 -2.22 -11.52
CA PHE A 134 -2.39 -2.72 -11.61
C PHE A 134 -2.17 -3.55 -12.88
N ASN A 135 -2.38 -2.95 -14.05
CA ASN A 135 -2.39 -3.68 -15.32
C ASN A 135 -1.08 -4.46 -15.57
N LEU A 136 -1.13 -5.79 -15.39
CA LEU A 136 -0.04 -6.73 -15.62
C LEU A 136 -0.05 -7.32 -17.05
N HIS A 137 -1.01 -6.93 -17.88
CA HIS A 137 -1.21 -7.51 -19.21
C HIS A 137 -0.68 -6.59 -20.32
N GLY A 138 0.07 -7.20 -21.24
CA GLY A 138 0.65 -6.52 -22.39
C GLY A 138 1.93 -5.75 -22.07
N ASP A 139 2.19 -4.70 -22.85
CA ASP A 139 3.34 -3.82 -22.63
C ASP A 139 3.17 -3.01 -21.35
N PRO A 140 4.28 -2.70 -20.64
CA PRO A 140 4.21 -1.85 -19.47
C PRO A 140 3.95 -0.42 -19.93
N VAL A 141 2.68 -0.01 -19.87
CA VAL A 141 2.23 1.34 -20.23
C VAL A 141 1.50 1.95 -19.04
N PRO A 142 1.39 3.30 -18.98
CA PRO A 142 0.59 3.96 -17.97
C PRO A 142 -0.82 3.36 -17.89
N SER A 143 -1.22 3.02 -16.66
CA SER A 143 -2.54 2.53 -16.31
C SER A 143 -3.35 3.67 -15.66
N SER A 144 -4.34 3.31 -14.83
CA SER A 144 -5.32 4.25 -14.30
C SER A 144 -5.71 3.95 -12.85
N VAL A 145 -6.33 4.95 -12.24
CA VAL A 145 -7.16 4.81 -11.04
C VAL A 145 -8.63 4.97 -11.46
N SER A 146 -9.44 3.95 -11.26
CA SER A 146 -10.89 4.00 -11.50
C SER A 146 -11.59 4.71 -10.34
N VAL A 147 -12.64 5.47 -10.65
CA VAL A 147 -13.50 6.17 -9.68
C VAL A 147 -14.88 5.55 -9.76
N VAL A 148 -15.33 4.92 -8.68
CA VAL A 148 -16.60 4.17 -8.62
C VAL A 148 -17.55 4.84 -7.62
N GLU A 149 -18.79 5.10 -8.03
CA GLU A 149 -19.85 5.48 -7.11
C GLU A 149 -20.43 4.21 -6.47
N THR A 150 -20.32 4.10 -5.15
CA THR A 150 -20.55 2.84 -4.42
C THR A 150 -22.02 2.50 -4.16
N GLY A 151 -22.94 3.46 -4.33
CA GLY A 151 -24.38 3.25 -4.25
C GLY A 151 -24.90 2.46 -5.45
N ALA A 152 -24.61 2.96 -6.66
CA ALA A 152 -24.97 2.36 -7.93
C ALA A 152 -24.00 1.26 -8.39
N MET A 153 -22.79 1.18 -7.79
CA MET A 153 -21.70 0.34 -8.26
C MET A 153 -21.37 0.60 -9.73
N ALA A 154 -21.09 1.87 -10.05
CA ALA A 154 -20.79 2.32 -11.39
C ALA A 154 -19.47 3.09 -11.45
N GLU A 155 -18.61 2.77 -12.42
CA GLU A 155 -17.44 3.58 -12.75
C GLU A 155 -17.89 4.93 -13.34
N ILE A 156 -17.57 6.02 -12.65
CA ILE A 156 -17.93 7.39 -13.06
C ILE A 156 -16.72 8.18 -13.61
N GLY A 157 -15.51 7.62 -13.50
CA GLY A 157 -14.30 8.26 -13.96
C GLY A 157 -13.11 7.30 -14.00
N LYS A 158 -12.12 7.64 -14.83
CA LYS A 158 -10.87 6.90 -14.96
C LYS A 158 -9.73 7.88 -15.11
N ILE A 159 -8.87 7.94 -14.09
CA ILE A 159 -7.78 8.90 -14.00
C ILE A 159 -6.53 8.20 -14.50
N ALA A 160 -5.95 8.65 -15.62
CA ALA A 160 -4.68 8.14 -16.09
C ALA A 160 -3.57 8.49 -15.08
N THR A 161 -2.72 7.52 -14.75
CA THR A 161 -1.68 7.71 -13.72
C THR A 161 -0.29 7.37 -14.25
N CYS A 162 0.18 6.16 -14.00
CA CYS A 162 1.55 5.68 -14.22
C CYS A 162 1.48 4.17 -14.52
N ALA A 163 2.60 3.54 -14.87
CA ALA A 163 2.58 2.10 -15.10
C ALA A 163 2.46 1.36 -13.76
N MET A 164 1.53 0.39 -13.74
CA MET A 164 1.32 -0.53 -12.63
C MET A 164 1.13 0.19 -11.26
N PRO A 165 0.10 1.05 -11.12
CA PRO A 165 -0.28 1.61 -9.82
C PRO A 165 -0.80 0.49 -8.93
N HIS A 166 -0.29 0.39 -7.70
CA HIS A 166 -0.58 -0.75 -6.82
C HIS A 166 -1.22 -0.33 -5.50
N GLY A 167 -0.42 -0.05 -4.46
CA GLY A 167 -0.91 0.35 -3.16
C GLY A 167 -1.40 1.79 -3.18
N SER A 168 -2.60 1.99 -2.64
CA SER A 168 -3.22 3.31 -2.60
C SER A 168 -4.06 3.54 -1.34
N ARG A 169 -4.16 4.82 -0.95
CA ARG A 169 -4.85 5.29 0.26
C ARG A 169 -5.40 6.70 0.07
N LEU A 170 -6.46 7.02 0.79
CA LEU A 170 -6.96 8.40 0.92
C LEU A 170 -6.20 9.12 2.05
N SER A 171 -6.09 10.45 1.94
CA SER A 171 -5.76 11.29 3.10
C SER A 171 -6.85 11.18 4.17
N PRO A 172 -6.54 11.47 5.45
CA PRO A 172 -7.53 11.40 6.53
C PRO A 172 -8.78 12.28 6.30
N ASP A 173 -8.62 13.41 5.62
CA ASP A 173 -9.73 14.31 5.25
C ASP A 173 -10.45 13.92 3.95
N ALA A 174 -10.02 12.82 3.30
CA ALA A 174 -10.50 12.29 2.04
C ALA A 174 -10.47 13.29 0.86
N ARG A 175 -9.62 14.32 0.91
CA ARG A 175 -9.45 15.30 -0.18
C ARG A 175 -8.37 14.91 -1.18
N ARG A 176 -7.43 14.06 -0.77
CA ARG A 176 -6.35 13.55 -1.59
C ARG A 176 -6.42 12.03 -1.64
N HIS A 177 -6.08 11.47 -2.79
CA HIS A 177 -5.78 10.07 -2.96
C HIS A 177 -4.31 9.93 -3.34
N TYR A 178 -3.63 8.99 -2.70
CA TYR A 178 -2.23 8.66 -2.95
C TYR A 178 -2.16 7.26 -3.53
N SER A 179 -1.43 7.10 -4.61
CA SER A 179 -1.07 5.79 -5.17
C SER A 179 0.39 5.74 -5.53
N VAL A 180 0.98 4.56 -5.42
CA VAL A 180 2.36 4.33 -5.85
C VAL A 180 2.45 3.46 -7.10
N CYS A 181 3.47 3.72 -7.89
CA CYS A 181 3.69 3.15 -9.20
C CYS A 181 4.88 2.20 -9.17
N MET A 182 4.63 0.89 -9.21
CA MET A 182 5.66 -0.10 -8.97
C MET A 182 6.76 -0.11 -10.04
N MET A 183 6.41 0.28 -11.28
CA MET A 183 7.33 0.26 -12.42
C MET A 183 7.99 1.62 -12.72
N ASP A 184 7.46 2.70 -12.14
CA ASP A 184 7.88 4.07 -12.47
C ASP A 184 8.52 4.81 -11.28
N ASP A 185 8.63 4.14 -10.11
CA ASP A 185 9.14 4.72 -8.86
C ASP A 185 8.47 6.05 -8.50
N GLN A 186 7.15 6.13 -8.58
CA GLN A 186 6.42 7.37 -8.30
C GLN A 186 5.45 7.22 -7.13
N LEU A 187 5.36 8.26 -6.32
CA LEU A 187 4.19 8.58 -5.50
C LEU A 187 3.34 9.60 -6.28
N VAL A 188 2.05 9.31 -6.45
CA VAL A 188 1.11 10.15 -7.21
C VAL A 188 0.04 10.65 -6.25
N GLU A 189 -0.20 11.96 -6.25
CA GLU A 189 -1.34 12.59 -5.57
C GLU A 189 -2.44 12.90 -6.57
N ILE A 190 -3.66 12.49 -6.26
CA ILE A 190 -4.89 12.78 -7.01
C ILE A 190 -5.78 13.69 -6.14
N ASP A 191 -6.32 14.74 -6.75
CA ASP A 191 -7.35 15.57 -6.12
C ASP A 191 -8.70 14.85 -6.24
N VAL A 192 -9.29 14.50 -5.09
CA VAL A 192 -10.53 13.73 -5.04
C VAL A 192 -11.73 14.51 -5.58
N ARG A 193 -11.71 15.84 -5.49
CA ARG A 193 -12.80 16.69 -5.97
C ARG A 193 -12.70 16.93 -7.48
N MET A 194 -11.49 17.15 -7.95
CA MET A 194 -11.23 17.46 -9.36
C MET A 194 -11.08 16.21 -10.23
N LEU A 195 -10.87 15.04 -9.62
CA LEU A 195 -10.64 13.75 -10.30
C LEU A 195 -9.46 13.82 -11.28
N GLU A 196 -8.37 14.44 -10.84
CA GLU A 196 -7.16 14.63 -11.63
C GLU A 196 -5.90 14.48 -10.78
N VAL A 197 -4.80 14.10 -11.44
CA VAL A 197 -3.47 14.09 -10.79
C VAL A 197 -3.09 15.53 -10.44
N SER A 198 -2.76 15.77 -9.17
CA SER A 198 -2.32 17.07 -8.64
C SER A 198 -0.82 17.29 -8.77
N ARG A 199 -0.03 16.25 -8.50
CA ARG A 199 1.45 16.25 -8.52
C ARG A 199 1.99 14.84 -8.33
N ARG A 200 3.29 14.69 -8.57
CA ARG A 200 4.02 13.43 -8.55
C ARG A 200 5.37 13.63 -7.87
N LEU A 201 5.85 12.60 -7.19
CA LEU A 201 7.19 12.57 -6.59
C LEU A 201 7.92 11.34 -7.11
N TYR A 202 9.07 11.54 -7.75
CA TYR A 202 9.96 10.44 -8.13
C TYR A 202 10.73 9.95 -6.89
N LEU A 203 10.82 8.64 -6.73
CA LEU A 203 11.26 7.96 -5.50
C LEU A 203 12.55 7.16 -5.69
N ALA A 204 13.19 7.22 -6.85
CA ALA A 204 14.41 6.46 -7.08
C ALA A 204 15.54 7.01 -6.19
N PRO A 205 16.18 6.15 -5.37
CA PRO A 205 17.25 6.53 -4.45
C PRO A 205 18.30 7.48 -5.04
N GLY A 206 18.36 8.69 -4.50
CA GLY A 206 19.34 9.72 -4.86
C GLY A 206 18.96 10.57 -6.06
N ALA A 207 17.78 10.35 -6.64
CA ALA A 207 17.24 11.11 -7.76
C ALA A 207 15.85 11.69 -7.46
N GLU A 208 15.44 11.72 -6.19
CA GLU A 208 14.13 12.19 -5.76
C GLU A 208 13.87 13.62 -6.21
N ARG A 209 12.70 13.85 -6.81
CA ARG A 209 12.29 15.16 -7.31
C ARG A 209 10.80 15.19 -7.64
N ASP A 210 10.26 16.40 -7.62
CA ASP A 210 8.93 16.70 -8.13
C ASP A 210 8.85 16.40 -9.62
N LEU A 211 7.72 15.83 -10.03
CA LEU A 211 7.36 15.65 -11.43
C LEU A 211 6.04 16.37 -11.72
N PRO A 212 5.88 16.96 -12.92
CA PRO A 212 4.63 17.61 -13.31
C PRO A 212 3.48 16.60 -13.37
N PRO A 213 2.22 17.03 -13.16
CA PRO A 213 1.06 16.12 -13.13
C PRO A 213 0.89 15.30 -14.41
N GLN A 214 1.14 15.96 -15.54
CA GLN A 214 1.26 15.33 -16.86
C GLN A 214 2.74 15.17 -17.17
N THR A 215 3.18 13.93 -17.32
CA THR A 215 4.57 13.64 -17.65
C THR A 215 4.65 12.44 -18.58
N THR A 216 5.54 12.50 -19.56
CA THR A 216 5.94 11.33 -20.35
C THR A 216 7.10 10.59 -19.71
N GLU A 217 7.72 11.15 -18.65
CA GLU A 217 8.85 10.52 -17.96
C GLU A 217 8.48 9.15 -17.42
N SER A 218 7.20 8.88 -17.13
CA SER A 218 6.75 7.51 -16.87
C SER A 218 7.22 6.55 -17.96
N LEU A 219 7.02 6.85 -19.25
CA LEU A 219 7.46 6.00 -20.36
C LEU A 219 8.99 5.86 -20.47
N ASP A 220 9.74 6.90 -20.11
CA ASP A 220 11.20 6.89 -20.13
C ASP A 220 11.79 6.12 -18.94
N ILE A 221 11.04 6.06 -17.83
CA ILE A 221 11.38 5.40 -16.57
C ILE A 221 10.83 3.97 -16.52
N VAL A 222 9.78 3.64 -17.27
CA VAL A 222 9.13 2.31 -17.27
C VAL A 222 10.16 1.22 -17.58
N GLY A 223 10.25 0.24 -16.68
CA GLY A 223 10.88 -1.05 -16.96
C GLY A 223 11.83 -1.53 -15.88
N ASN A 224 12.21 -2.81 -15.96
CA ASN A 224 13.23 -3.43 -15.12
C ASN A 224 14.67 -2.97 -15.48
N ARG A 225 14.79 -1.96 -16.33
CA ARG A 225 16.05 -1.25 -16.56
C ARG A 225 16.33 -0.42 -15.31
N PRO A 226 17.58 -0.27 -14.85
CA PRO A 226 17.90 0.77 -13.87
C PRO A 226 17.25 2.10 -14.32
N GLY A 227 16.67 2.88 -13.39
CA GLY A 227 16.03 4.17 -13.71
C GLY A 227 16.89 4.93 -14.69
N ALA A 228 16.30 5.54 -15.73
CA ALA A 228 17.00 6.15 -16.85
C ALA A 228 18.29 6.88 -16.40
N GLY A 229 19.43 6.18 -16.36
CA GLY A 229 20.59 6.62 -15.57
C GLY A 229 21.38 5.56 -14.78
N GLY A 230 20.90 4.34 -14.57
CA GLY A 230 21.64 3.34 -13.75
C GLY A 230 21.25 3.31 -12.28
N GLU A 231 20.22 4.05 -11.88
CA GLU A 231 19.83 4.26 -10.48
C GLU A 231 19.17 3.01 -9.88
N ALA A 232 19.35 2.85 -8.56
CA ALA A 232 18.60 1.87 -7.78
C ALA A 232 17.09 2.17 -7.89
N ARG A 233 16.27 1.13 -7.81
CA ARG A 233 14.81 1.23 -7.93
C ARG A 233 14.17 1.14 -6.55
N CYS A 234 13.21 1.99 -6.24
CA CYS A 234 12.38 1.82 -5.06
C CYS A 234 11.43 0.62 -5.25
N GLY A 235 10.80 0.52 -6.41
CA GLY A 235 9.72 -0.42 -6.72
C GLY A 235 8.60 -0.31 -5.69
N PRO A 236 7.93 0.86 -5.56
CA PRO A 236 7.04 1.12 -4.46
C PRO A 236 5.76 0.28 -4.59
N THR A 237 5.40 -0.42 -3.53
CA THR A 237 4.23 -1.33 -3.51
C THR A 237 3.07 -0.79 -2.69
N TRP A 238 3.36 0.13 -1.75
CA TRP A 238 2.39 0.70 -0.83
C TRP A 238 2.70 2.13 -0.42
N VAL A 239 1.64 2.90 -0.14
CA VAL A 239 1.70 4.20 0.53
C VAL A 239 0.67 4.23 1.65
N GLN A 240 1.06 4.76 2.81
CA GLN A 240 0.18 4.96 3.96
C GLN A 240 0.33 6.39 4.49
N PRO A 241 -0.67 7.27 4.30
CA PRO A 241 -0.71 8.57 4.95
C PRO A 241 -0.76 8.45 6.46
N SER A 242 -0.19 9.43 7.16
CA SER A 242 -0.29 9.56 8.60
C SER A 242 -1.70 9.98 9.04
N PRO A 243 -2.10 9.67 10.29
CA PRO A 243 -3.40 10.09 10.83
C PRO A 243 -3.61 11.61 10.82
N ASP A 244 -2.54 12.39 10.93
CA ASP A 244 -2.56 13.86 10.85
C ASP A 244 -2.53 14.40 9.39
N GLY A 245 -2.30 13.53 8.40
CA GLY A 245 -2.26 13.86 6.98
C GLY A 245 -1.03 14.63 6.52
N GLY A 246 -0.06 14.91 7.40
CA GLY A 246 1.15 15.67 7.04
C GLY A 246 2.26 14.83 6.42
N ARG A 247 2.24 13.51 6.61
CA ARG A 247 3.28 12.58 6.18
C ARG A 247 2.71 11.36 5.49
N ALA A 248 3.56 10.61 4.79
CA ALA A 248 3.23 9.27 4.32
C ALA A 248 4.43 8.34 4.38
N TRP A 249 4.17 7.06 4.63
CA TRP A 249 5.17 6.00 4.55
C TRP A 249 5.01 5.21 3.26
N ILE A 250 6.12 4.97 2.56
CA ILE A 250 6.15 4.29 1.26
C ILE A 250 7.01 3.04 1.36
N ALA A 251 6.46 1.88 1.00
CA ALA A 251 7.20 0.62 0.97
C ALA A 251 7.97 0.47 -0.35
N CYS A 252 9.30 0.53 -0.30
CA CYS A 252 10.18 0.30 -1.45
C CYS A 252 10.64 -1.15 -1.49
N ASN A 253 9.91 -1.99 -2.22
CA ASN A 253 10.13 -3.43 -2.27
C ASN A 253 11.53 -3.80 -2.79
N LYS A 254 11.98 -3.13 -3.86
CA LYS A 254 13.23 -3.44 -4.55
C LYS A 254 14.46 -2.96 -3.78
N ASN A 255 14.34 -1.85 -3.03
CA ASN A 255 15.45 -1.28 -2.28
C ASN A 255 15.47 -1.64 -0.77
N ARG A 256 14.55 -2.47 -0.29
CA ARG A 256 14.51 -2.96 1.10
C ARG A 256 14.46 -1.82 2.12
N GLU A 257 13.59 -0.85 1.86
CA GLU A 257 13.41 0.29 2.75
C GLU A 257 11.95 0.72 2.84
N ILE A 258 11.61 1.41 3.91
CA ILE A 258 10.45 2.29 4.00
C ILE A 258 10.94 3.73 3.89
N LEU A 259 10.31 4.52 3.03
CA LEU A 259 10.50 5.97 2.98
C LEU A 259 9.44 6.64 3.86
N GLU A 260 9.79 7.77 4.46
CA GLU A 260 8.81 8.71 4.98
C GLU A 260 8.92 10.00 4.17
N GLY A 261 7.80 10.40 3.59
CA GLY A 261 7.64 11.64 2.86
C GLY A 261 6.88 12.68 3.67
N ASP A 262 7.28 13.93 3.52
CA ASP A 262 6.50 15.09 3.93
C ASP A 262 5.53 15.44 2.79
N LEU A 263 4.22 15.45 3.07
CA LEU A 263 3.20 15.68 2.06
C LEU A 263 2.96 17.16 1.77
N GLU A 264 3.39 18.07 2.64
CA GLU A 264 3.30 19.52 2.39
C GLU A 264 4.50 19.97 1.55
N ALA A 265 5.72 19.69 2.03
CA ALA A 265 6.97 19.99 1.34
C ALA A 265 7.19 19.12 0.10
N TRP A 266 6.47 17.98 0.00
CA TRP A 266 6.48 17.06 -1.14
C TRP A 266 7.86 16.42 -1.38
N GLU A 267 8.52 15.99 -0.32
CA GLU A 267 9.87 15.42 -0.39
C GLU A 267 10.03 14.20 0.54
N VAL A 268 11.03 13.36 0.25
CA VAL A 268 11.41 12.26 1.13
C VAL A 268 12.30 12.79 2.26
N ILE A 269 11.86 12.63 3.51
CA ILE A 269 12.54 13.19 4.69
C ILE A 269 13.29 12.15 5.52
N ARG A 270 12.87 10.88 5.51
CA ARG A 270 13.56 9.79 6.22
C ARG A 270 13.51 8.47 5.45
N ARG A 271 14.45 7.59 5.78
CA ARG A 271 14.58 6.23 5.24
C ARG A 271 14.81 5.25 6.36
N PHE A 272 14.09 4.14 6.32
CA PHE A 272 14.20 3.06 7.29
C PHE A 272 14.62 1.78 6.57
N PRO A 273 15.76 1.16 6.92
CA PRO A 273 16.13 -0.12 6.34
C PRO A 273 15.16 -1.22 6.80
N THR A 274 14.84 -2.14 5.90
CA THR A 274 14.00 -3.31 6.18
C THR A 274 14.69 -4.62 5.79
N GLY A 275 14.02 -5.74 6.06
CA GLY A 275 14.30 -7.00 5.39
C GLY A 275 13.98 -6.95 3.88
N ALA A 276 14.13 -8.08 3.20
CA ALA A 276 13.81 -8.18 1.79
C ALA A 276 12.29 -8.06 1.55
N GLY A 277 11.92 -7.33 0.50
CA GLY A 277 10.56 -7.27 -0.02
C GLY A 277 9.51 -6.69 0.94
N PRO A 278 9.71 -5.51 1.57
CA PRO A 278 8.60 -4.82 2.20
C PRO A 278 7.49 -4.63 1.15
N TYR A 279 6.24 -4.92 1.53
CA TYR A 279 5.14 -4.95 0.57
C TYR A 279 4.00 -4.03 0.99
N ASN A 280 3.29 -4.37 2.06
CA ASN A 280 2.26 -3.54 2.68
C ASN A 280 2.75 -3.05 4.04
N LEU A 281 2.22 -1.90 4.48
CA LEU A 281 2.42 -1.36 5.82
C LEU A 281 1.16 -0.61 6.26
N GLU A 282 0.99 -0.46 7.56
CA GLU A 282 -0.08 0.31 8.16
C GLU A 282 0.51 1.06 9.35
N VAL A 283 -0.11 2.18 9.72
CA VAL A 283 0.35 3.01 10.84
C VAL A 283 -0.71 3.00 11.92
N THR A 284 -0.27 2.94 13.17
CA THR A 284 -1.14 3.02 14.34
C THR A 284 -2.00 4.29 14.35
N PRO A 285 -3.22 4.26 14.89
CA PRO A 285 -4.12 5.42 14.88
C PRO A 285 -3.55 6.68 15.54
N ASP A 286 -2.63 6.54 16.48
CA ASP A 286 -1.92 7.64 17.15
C ASP A 286 -0.64 8.08 16.40
N GLY A 287 -0.28 7.39 15.31
CA GLY A 287 0.87 7.70 14.48
C GLY A 287 2.22 7.37 15.12
N ALA A 288 2.25 6.63 16.22
CA ALA A 288 3.48 6.37 16.98
C ALA A 288 4.34 5.22 16.41
N THR A 289 3.71 4.30 15.67
CA THR A 289 4.32 3.07 15.11
C THR A 289 3.71 2.69 13.78
#